data_AF-A0A914G3L3-F1
#
_entry.id   AF-A0A914G3L3-F1
#
_cell.length_a   1.000
_cell.length_b   1.000
_cell.length_c   1.000
_cell.angle_alpha   90.00
_cell.angle_beta   90.00
_cell.angle_gamma   90.00
#
_symmetry.space_group_name_H-M   'P 1'
#
loop_
_entity.id
_entity.type
_entity.pdbx_description
1 polymer ?
#
loop_
_entity_poly.entity_id
_entity_poly.type
_entity_poly.pdbx_seq_one_letter_code
_entity_poly.pdbx_strand_id
1 'polypeptide(L)'
;MELRLQQFYENINAIHHEQSKWQIITSSQINEVRNCIDLRLRQIDTELRPEADNIEIELRGIETQFFQPECERNKEKFRLLVAQLEKARRLLIERQIFLGLLQDFRKIIEQTIELGEQARTLPLHADETGERLKKISNDLNDLQDKARTQSDRISEQKRRAEMTVTDFEHSVQKVNEAARAPTTALIGIERIEGLIDEGICNRDIDAVTKLDHSEWKLVKQTIGDLKLSLDTPQLKSLLDNWESAFDDLESNAFNVDAKIVKFNRKNEKEQRLLRNLAAFAEWIDLVEKDLVHVESLADLEPLERQAQLQKLKENCEKHQRLANKLELHKFQSEQQFTFAKEQTSKYRDILDR
;
A
#
# COMPACT_ATOMS: atom_id res chain seq x y z
N MET A 1 37.44 15.92 53.56
CA MET A 1 36.44 14.84 53.44
C MET A 1 35.02 15.38 53.35
N GLU A 2 34.56 16.19 54.32
CA GLU A 2 33.19 16.75 54.33
C GLU A 2 32.82 17.53 53.05
N LEU A 3 33.69 18.44 52.59
CA LEU A 3 33.48 19.19 51.34
C LEU A 3 33.34 18.28 50.10
N ARG A 4 34.11 17.18 50.04
CA ARG A 4 34.09 16.23 48.92
C ARG A 4 32.81 15.40 48.91
N LEU A 5 32.35 14.96 50.08
CA LEU A 5 31.07 14.27 50.24
C LEU A 5 29.89 15.17 49.85
N GLN A 6 29.95 16.46 50.22
CA GLN A 6 28.95 17.44 49.83
C GLN A 6 28.91 17.64 48.31
N GLN A 7 30.07 17.81 47.67
CA GLN A 7 30.18 17.91 46.20
C GLN A 7 29.68 16.63 45.51
N PHE A 8 30.00 15.45 46.04
CA PHE A 8 29.53 14.18 45.50
C PHE A 8 28.00 14.06 45.57
N TYR A 9 27.41 14.46 46.69
CA TYR A 9 25.96 14.54 46.86
C TYR A 9 25.30 15.53 45.88
N GLU A 10 25.87 16.71 45.73
CA GLU A 10 25.37 17.74 44.79
C GLU A 10 25.42 17.25 43.34
N ASN A 11 26.49 16.55 42.94
CA ASN A 11 26.62 15.96 41.61
C ASN A 11 25.55 14.90 41.33
N ILE A 12 25.28 14.01 42.30
CA ILE A 12 24.22 12.99 42.17
C ILE A 12 22.85 13.66 42.03
N ASN A 13 22.57 14.70 42.82
CA ASN A 13 21.32 15.45 42.73
C ASN A 13 21.17 16.19 41.40
N ALA A 14 22.25 16.76 40.86
CA ALA A 14 22.25 17.38 39.55
C ALA A 14 21.89 16.37 38.45
N ILE A 15 22.46 15.16 38.51
CA ILE A 15 22.12 14.07 37.58
C ILE A 15 20.63 13.71 37.70
N HIS A 16 20.10 13.55 38.92
CA HIS A 16 18.68 13.25 39.11
C HIS A 16 17.77 14.36 38.57
N HIS A 17 18.14 15.62 38.79
CA HIS A 17 17.37 16.76 38.29
C HIS A 17 17.37 16.87 36.76
N GLU A 18 18.45 16.49 36.09
CA GLU A 18 18.46 16.40 34.63
C GLU A 18 17.64 15.21 34.12
N GLN A 19 17.75 14.06 34.79
CA GLN A 19 16.99 12.87 34.41
C GLN A 19 15.48 13.07 34.49
N SER A 20 14.96 13.88 35.41
CA SER A 20 13.53 14.16 35.46
C SER A 20 13.05 14.93 34.22
N LYS A 21 13.90 15.79 33.64
CA LYS A 21 13.60 16.54 32.40
C LYS A 21 13.49 15.64 31.18
N TRP A 22 14.13 14.47 31.21
CA TRP A 22 14.14 13.52 30.09
C TRP A 22 13.08 12.42 30.21
N GLN A 23 12.17 12.49 31.17
CA GLN A 23 11.06 11.53 31.25
C GLN A 23 10.10 11.66 30.05
N ILE A 24 9.92 12.87 29.53
CA ILE A 24 9.02 13.15 28.42
C ILE A 24 9.74 14.11 27.47
N ILE A 25 9.96 13.68 26.23
CA ILE A 25 10.62 14.49 25.18
C ILE A 25 9.87 14.36 23.86
N THR A 26 10.25 15.15 22.86
CA THR A 26 9.81 15.02 21.46
C THR A 26 10.89 14.41 20.57
N SER A 27 10.52 13.92 19.39
CA SER A 27 11.41 13.29 18.41
C SER A 27 12.54 14.22 17.96
N SER A 28 12.26 15.54 17.87
CA SER A 28 13.25 16.57 17.55
C SER A 28 14.36 16.70 18.59
N GLN A 29 14.09 16.32 19.86
CA GLN A 29 15.05 16.42 20.97
C GLN A 29 15.94 15.18 21.12
N ILE A 30 15.66 14.08 20.39
CA ILE A 30 16.35 12.79 20.57
C ILE A 30 17.88 12.94 20.49
N ASN A 31 18.38 13.66 19.48
CA ASN A 31 19.82 13.81 19.27
C ASN A 31 20.49 14.61 20.39
N GLU A 32 19.86 15.71 20.81
CA GLU A 32 20.35 16.56 21.89
C GLU A 32 20.39 15.80 23.20
N VAL A 33 19.28 15.15 23.57
CA VAL A 33 19.17 14.39 24.82
C VAL A 33 20.13 13.20 24.83
N ARG A 34 20.30 12.51 23.70
CA ARG A 34 21.28 11.42 23.59
C ARG A 34 22.72 11.93 23.84
N ASN A 35 23.09 13.07 23.26
CA ASN A 35 24.42 13.66 23.51
C ASN A 35 24.60 14.06 24.98
N CYS A 36 23.56 14.63 25.61
CA CYS A 36 23.60 14.95 27.04
C CYS A 36 23.76 13.68 27.91
N ILE A 37 23.04 12.61 27.58
CA ILE A 37 23.17 11.31 28.26
C ILE A 37 24.60 10.77 28.10
N ASP A 38 25.17 10.82 26.90
CA ASP A 38 26.54 10.36 26.63
C ASP A 38 27.58 11.12 27.47
N LEU A 39 27.44 12.45 27.56
CA LEU A 39 28.28 13.29 28.40
C LEU A 39 28.16 12.92 29.88
N ARG A 40 26.95 12.70 30.38
CA ARG A 40 26.72 12.31 31.78
C ARG A 40 27.23 10.90 32.09
N LEU A 41 27.04 9.94 31.19
CA LEU A 41 27.60 8.60 31.34
C LEU A 41 29.12 8.63 31.41
N ARG A 42 29.77 9.41 30.52
CA ARG A 42 31.22 9.63 30.58
C ARG A 42 31.63 10.23 31.92
N GLN A 43 30.98 11.29 32.35
CA GLN A 43 31.28 11.93 33.64
C GLN A 43 31.16 10.94 34.81
N ILE A 44 30.11 10.14 34.83
CA ILE A 44 29.92 9.11 35.87
C ILE A 44 31.07 8.11 35.84
N ASP A 45 31.44 7.62 34.66
CA ASP A 45 32.45 6.57 34.53
C ASP A 45 33.89 7.07 34.73
N THR A 46 34.20 8.32 34.39
CA THR A 46 35.56 8.86 34.46
C THR A 46 35.84 9.70 35.70
N GLU A 47 34.82 10.28 36.33
CA GLU A 47 34.99 11.19 37.47
C GLU A 47 34.31 10.63 38.73
N LEU A 48 33.00 10.38 38.67
CA LEU A 48 32.21 10.12 39.88
C LEU A 48 32.44 8.73 40.46
N ARG A 49 32.54 7.67 39.63
CA ARG A 49 32.82 6.32 40.12
C ARG A 49 34.23 6.20 40.72
N PRO A 50 35.30 6.69 40.06
CA PRO A 50 36.62 6.73 40.69
C PRO A 50 36.66 7.55 41.99
N GLU A 51 35.92 8.67 42.04
CA GLU A 51 35.82 9.48 43.25
C GLU A 51 35.08 8.73 44.38
N ALA A 52 34.04 7.97 44.05
CA ALA A 52 33.37 7.10 45.00
C ALA A 52 34.32 6.03 45.58
N ASP A 53 35.12 5.39 44.73
CA ASP A 53 36.11 4.39 45.16
C ASP A 53 37.15 5.03 46.11
N ASN A 54 37.63 6.23 45.78
CA ASN A 54 38.56 6.98 46.62
C ASN A 54 37.96 7.32 47.99
N ILE A 55 36.73 7.84 48.02
CA ILE A 55 36.03 8.17 49.27
C ILE A 55 35.78 6.89 50.08
N GLU A 56 35.45 5.76 49.44
CA GLU A 56 35.25 4.49 50.14
C GLU A 56 36.53 3.97 50.81
N ILE A 57 37.68 4.10 50.12
CA ILE A 57 39.00 3.76 50.68
C ILE A 57 39.30 4.65 51.90
N GLU A 58 39.10 5.97 51.78
CA GLU A 58 39.34 6.90 52.88
C GLU A 58 38.43 6.62 54.08
N LEU A 59 37.13 6.37 53.86
CA LEU A 59 36.18 6.05 54.91
C LEU A 59 36.52 4.72 55.61
N ARG A 60 37.04 3.72 54.88
CA ARG A 60 37.50 2.46 55.46
C ARG A 60 38.74 2.63 56.34
N GLY A 61 39.62 3.57 56.01
CA GLY A 61 40.82 3.88 56.79
C GLY A 61 40.57 4.63 58.11
N ILE A 62 39.34 5.08 58.38
CA ILE A 62 38.99 5.74 59.65
C ILE A 62 38.79 4.68 60.74
N GLU A 63 39.79 4.52 61.60
CA GLU A 63 39.73 3.72 62.83
C GLU A 63 39.46 4.65 64.03
N THR A 64 38.20 4.76 64.47
CA THR A 64 37.86 5.59 65.65
C THR A 64 37.03 4.82 66.67
N GLN A 65 37.70 4.30 67.71
CA GLN A 65 37.07 3.54 68.80
C GLN A 65 36.01 4.33 69.58
N PHE A 66 36.15 5.66 69.67
CA PHE A 66 35.25 6.53 70.44
C PHE A 66 34.02 7.03 69.66
N PHE A 67 34.09 7.06 68.32
CA PHE A 67 33.03 7.59 67.43
C PHE A 67 32.50 6.54 66.45
N GLN A 68 32.72 5.26 66.74
CA GLN A 68 32.34 4.13 65.88
C GLN A 68 30.90 4.21 65.36
N PRO A 69 29.85 4.51 66.17
CA PRO A 69 28.48 4.53 65.68
C PRO A 69 28.22 5.63 64.65
N GLU A 70 28.86 6.79 64.81
CA GLU A 70 28.70 7.93 63.90
C GLU A 70 29.50 7.72 62.61
N CYS A 71 30.67 7.11 62.70
CA CYS A 71 31.45 6.68 61.55
C CYS A 71 30.69 5.65 60.69
N GLU A 72 30.10 4.62 61.32
CA GLU A 72 29.29 3.63 60.59
C GLU A 72 28.03 4.25 59.97
N ARG A 73 27.38 5.22 60.65
CA ARG A 73 26.26 5.95 60.09
C ARG A 73 26.63 6.74 58.82
N ASN A 74 27.82 7.35 58.81
CA ASN A 74 28.32 8.09 57.65
C ASN A 74 28.72 7.15 56.50
N LYS A 75 29.35 6.01 56.80
CA LYS A 75 29.61 4.96 55.81
C LYS A 75 28.32 4.47 55.17
N GLU A 76 27.26 4.27 55.96
CA GLU A 76 25.98 3.83 55.42
C GLU A 76 25.33 4.88 54.52
N LYS A 77 25.32 6.16 54.93
CA LYS A 77 24.87 7.26 54.07
C LYS A 77 25.65 7.30 52.75
N PHE A 78 26.97 7.12 52.80
CA PHE A 78 27.81 7.08 51.61
C PHE A 78 27.47 5.89 50.70
N ARG A 79 27.28 4.68 51.25
CA ARG A 79 26.83 3.51 50.47
C ARG A 79 25.51 3.77 49.76
N LEU A 80 24.56 4.45 50.43
CA LEU A 80 23.29 4.85 49.82
C LEU A 80 23.51 5.81 48.64
N LEU A 81 24.43 6.76 48.74
CA LEU A 81 24.78 7.67 47.64
C LEU A 81 25.40 6.93 46.45
N VAL A 82 26.31 5.99 46.70
CA VAL A 82 26.89 5.16 45.63
C VAL A 82 25.80 4.31 44.95
N ALA A 83 24.89 3.73 45.74
CA ALA A 83 23.76 2.98 45.20
C ALA A 83 22.81 3.86 44.35
N GLN A 84 22.60 5.12 44.74
CA GLN A 84 21.84 6.10 43.97
C GLN A 84 22.55 6.46 42.66
N LEU A 85 23.87 6.70 42.68
CA LEU A 85 24.67 6.96 41.48
C LEU A 85 24.56 5.79 40.49
N GLU A 86 24.71 4.55 40.96
CA GLU A 86 24.61 3.36 40.10
C GLU A 86 23.18 3.12 39.59
N LYS A 87 22.15 3.48 40.36
CA LYS A 87 20.77 3.48 39.87
C LYS A 87 20.57 4.53 38.78
N ALA A 88 21.07 5.76 38.99
CA ALA A 88 20.99 6.85 38.03
C ALA A 88 21.74 6.49 36.72
N ARG A 89 22.94 5.91 36.84
CA ARG A 89 23.74 5.42 35.71
C ARG A 89 23.01 4.36 34.90
N ARG A 90 22.42 3.36 35.55
CA ARG A 90 21.62 2.33 34.87
C ARG A 90 20.48 2.94 34.07
N LEU A 91 19.73 3.87 34.67
CA LEU A 91 18.63 4.54 33.97
C LEU A 91 19.11 5.32 32.72
N LEU A 92 20.27 5.97 32.79
CA LEU A 92 20.88 6.64 31.63
C LEU A 92 21.22 5.66 30.51
N ILE A 93 21.78 4.50 30.84
CA ILE A 93 22.07 3.45 29.85
C ILE A 93 20.78 2.96 29.19
N GLU A 94 19.75 2.66 29.98
CA GLU A 94 18.46 2.20 29.43
C GLU A 94 17.85 3.25 28.49
N ARG A 95 17.95 4.54 28.83
CA ARG A 95 17.51 5.67 27.98
C ARG A 95 18.36 5.84 26.73
N GLN A 96 19.67 5.68 26.81
CA GLN A 96 20.57 5.73 25.66
C GLN A 96 20.21 4.64 24.65
N ILE A 97 19.96 3.42 25.14
CA ILE A 97 19.52 2.29 24.30
C ILE A 97 18.16 2.60 23.68
N PHE A 98 17.20 3.08 24.48
CA PHE A 98 15.86 3.45 24.00
C PHE A 98 15.93 4.45 22.83
N LEU A 99 16.65 5.56 23.01
CA LEU A 99 16.80 6.58 21.98
C LEU A 99 17.51 6.04 20.72
N GLY A 100 18.45 5.11 20.89
CA GLY A 100 19.08 4.42 19.77
C GLY A 100 18.11 3.57 18.96
N LEU A 101 17.22 2.83 19.63
CA LEU A 101 16.20 2.04 18.95
C LEU A 101 15.23 2.92 18.15
N LEU A 102 14.85 4.09 18.68
CA LEU A 102 14.01 5.04 17.95
C LEU A 102 14.70 5.56 16.68
N GLN A 103 16.00 5.86 16.75
CA GLN A 103 16.76 6.28 15.57
C GLN A 103 16.90 5.15 14.53
N ASP A 104 17.12 3.92 14.97
CA ASP A 104 17.17 2.77 14.06
C ASP A 104 15.82 2.52 13.40
N PHE A 105 14.72 2.68 14.15
CA PHE A 105 13.38 2.59 13.60
C PHE A 105 13.12 3.69 12.57
N ARG A 106 13.58 4.92 12.82
CA ARG A 106 13.50 6.01 11.84
C ARG A 106 14.21 5.67 10.53
N LYS A 107 15.40 5.05 10.58
CA LYS A 107 16.10 4.60 9.37
C LYS A 107 15.32 3.55 8.58
N ILE A 108 14.62 2.65 9.27
CA ILE A 108 13.74 1.66 8.60
C ILE A 108 12.62 2.38 7.83
N ILE A 109 12.05 3.44 8.40
CA ILE A 109 11.04 4.27 7.72
C ILE A 109 11.63 4.92 6.48
N GLU A 110 12.78 5.59 6.62
CA GLU A 110 13.46 6.29 5.53
C GLU A 110 13.77 5.30 4.37
N GLN A 111 14.29 4.11 4.68
CA GLN A 111 14.53 3.05 3.69
C GLN A 111 13.24 2.55 3.00
N THR A 112 12.14 2.45 3.75
CA THR A 112 10.85 2.05 3.19
C THR A 112 10.35 3.09 2.18
N ILE A 113 10.50 4.37 2.51
CA ILE A 113 10.13 5.49 1.62
C ILE A 113 11.00 5.47 0.35
N GLU A 114 12.32 5.35 0.51
CA GLU A 114 13.27 5.28 -0.62
C GLU A 114 12.94 4.13 -1.58
N LEU A 115 12.62 2.94 -1.06
CA LEU A 115 12.21 1.80 -1.90
C LEU A 115 10.88 2.05 -2.61
N GLY A 116 9.94 2.75 -1.97
CA GLY A 116 8.69 3.18 -2.61
C GLY A 116 8.92 4.14 -3.78
N GLU A 117 9.83 5.10 -3.63
CA GLU A 117 10.21 6.03 -4.70
C GLU A 117 10.95 5.32 -5.85
N GLN A 118 11.81 4.35 -5.53
CA GLN A 118 12.46 3.52 -6.53
C GLN A 118 11.45 2.71 -7.34
N ALA A 119 10.43 2.14 -6.69
CA ALA A 119 9.36 1.44 -7.39
C ALA A 119 8.62 2.37 -8.36
N ARG A 120 8.32 3.60 -7.93
CA ARG A 120 7.62 4.62 -8.74
C ARG A 120 8.40 5.08 -9.98
N THR A 121 9.73 5.05 -9.93
CA THR A 121 10.59 5.59 -11.00
C THR A 121 11.04 4.53 -12.01
N LEU A 122 10.59 3.28 -11.87
CA LEU A 122 10.93 2.20 -12.80
C LEU A 122 10.23 2.38 -14.17
N PRO A 123 10.92 2.13 -15.29
CA PRO A 123 10.29 2.18 -16.60
C PRO A 123 9.26 1.05 -16.80
N LEU A 124 8.04 1.39 -17.25
CA LEU A 124 6.93 0.44 -17.45
C LEU A 124 7.15 -0.61 -18.57
N HIS A 125 8.20 -0.48 -19.39
CA HIS A 125 8.37 -1.27 -20.61
C HIS A 125 9.73 -1.95 -20.77
N ALA A 126 10.46 -2.18 -19.67
CA ALA A 126 11.73 -2.92 -19.70
C ALA A 126 11.53 -4.37 -19.23
N ASP A 127 12.15 -5.34 -19.93
CA ASP A 127 12.10 -6.76 -19.57
C ASP A 127 12.60 -7.03 -18.13
N GLU A 128 13.44 -6.15 -17.58
CA GLU A 128 13.99 -6.26 -16.22
C GLU A 128 13.08 -5.67 -15.12
N THR A 129 12.00 -4.97 -15.47
CA THR A 129 11.14 -4.27 -14.49
C THR A 129 10.46 -5.25 -13.53
N GLY A 130 10.05 -6.43 -14.01
CA GLY A 130 9.45 -7.46 -13.16
C GLY A 130 10.39 -8.02 -12.10
N GLU A 131 11.65 -8.27 -12.44
CA GLU A 131 12.65 -8.76 -11.47
C GLU A 131 13.01 -7.69 -10.43
N ARG A 132 13.12 -6.44 -10.85
CA ARG A 132 13.39 -5.30 -9.96
C ARG A 132 12.24 -5.06 -8.98
N LEU A 133 10.99 -5.14 -9.45
CA LEU A 133 9.81 -5.04 -8.59
C LEU A 133 9.73 -6.20 -7.59
N LYS A 134 10.08 -7.42 -8.01
CA LYS A 134 10.14 -8.59 -7.11
C LYS A 134 11.20 -8.39 -6.03
N LYS A 135 12.37 -7.83 -6.39
CA LYS A 135 13.41 -7.49 -5.42
C LYS A 135 12.94 -6.44 -4.42
N ILE A 136 12.35 -5.33 -4.89
CA ILE A 136 11.80 -4.27 -4.02
C ILE A 136 10.74 -4.84 -3.09
N SER A 137 9.86 -5.71 -3.58
CA SER A 137 8.85 -6.38 -2.76
C SER A 137 9.47 -7.23 -1.64
N ASN A 138 10.52 -7.99 -1.94
CA ASN A 138 11.24 -8.76 -0.93
C ASN A 138 11.92 -7.84 0.11
N ASP A 139 12.59 -6.79 -0.35
CA ASP A 139 13.29 -5.84 0.52
C ASP A 139 12.30 -5.11 1.46
N LEU A 140 11.10 -4.76 0.97
CA LEU A 140 10.03 -4.19 1.78
C LEU A 140 9.47 -5.17 2.82
N ASN A 141 9.32 -6.45 2.47
CA ASN A 141 8.90 -7.48 3.43
C ASN A 141 9.95 -7.64 4.55
N ASP A 142 11.24 -7.65 4.19
CA ASP A 142 12.33 -7.71 5.17
C ASP A 142 12.36 -6.49 6.09
N LEU A 143 12.14 -5.28 5.55
CA LEU A 143 12.02 -4.05 6.34
C LEU A 143 10.80 -4.09 7.26
N GLN A 144 9.71 -4.70 6.83
CA GLN A 144 8.51 -4.88 7.66
C GLN A 144 8.78 -5.79 8.85
N ASP A 145 9.46 -6.92 8.65
CA ASP A 145 9.82 -7.82 9.75
C ASP A 145 10.81 -7.16 10.73
N LYS A 146 11.75 -6.36 10.21
CA LYS A 146 12.63 -5.52 11.03
C LYS A 146 11.85 -4.47 11.82
N ALA A 147 10.87 -3.80 11.20
CA ALA A 147 10.02 -2.80 11.86
C ALA A 147 9.21 -3.42 13.01
N ARG A 148 8.63 -4.61 12.82
CA ARG A 148 7.92 -5.35 13.87
C ARG A 148 8.83 -5.68 15.04
N THR A 149 9.98 -6.30 14.74
CA THR A 149 10.97 -6.66 15.75
C THR A 149 11.46 -5.43 16.52
N GLN A 150 11.67 -4.30 15.84
CA GLN A 150 12.08 -3.06 16.49
C GLN A 150 10.96 -2.43 17.33
N SER A 151 9.71 -2.47 16.87
CA SER A 151 8.56 -1.98 17.64
C SER A 151 8.42 -2.69 18.99
N ASP A 152 8.60 -4.02 19.02
CA ASP A 152 8.55 -4.81 20.24
C ASP A 152 9.69 -4.42 21.20
N ARG A 153 10.91 -4.26 20.65
CA ARG A 153 12.08 -3.81 21.42
C ARG A 153 11.89 -2.41 21.98
N ILE A 154 11.35 -1.48 21.19
CA ILE A 154 11.04 -0.11 21.62
C ILE A 154 10.05 -0.13 22.78
N SER A 155 9.02 -0.97 22.71
CA SER A 155 7.97 -1.05 23.74
C SER A 155 8.52 -1.53 25.09
N GLU A 156 9.33 -2.60 25.09
CA GLU A 156 9.98 -3.07 26.31
C GLU A 156 11.03 -2.08 26.82
N GLN A 157 11.80 -1.48 25.91
CA GLN A 157 12.87 -0.55 26.28
C GLN A 157 12.33 0.78 26.83
N LYS A 158 11.18 1.26 26.32
CA LYS A 158 10.44 2.41 26.87
C LYS A 158 10.18 2.24 28.37
N ARG A 159 9.72 1.05 28.76
CA ARG A 159 9.41 0.71 30.16
C ARG A 159 10.66 0.74 31.04
N ARG A 160 11.78 0.20 30.55
CA ARG A 160 13.06 0.19 31.28
C ARG A 160 13.69 1.58 31.38
N ALA A 161 13.53 2.39 30.34
CA ALA A 161 14.06 3.74 30.27
C ALA A 161 13.27 4.76 31.09
N GLU A 162 12.05 4.42 31.55
CA GLU A 162 11.12 5.33 32.21
C GLU A 162 11.04 6.67 31.45
N MET A 163 10.82 6.55 30.15
CA MET A 163 10.93 7.64 29.19
C MET A 163 9.88 7.49 28.09
N THR A 164 9.26 8.60 27.70
CA THR A 164 8.24 8.68 26.66
C THR A 164 8.69 9.68 25.59
N VAL A 165 8.53 9.31 24.32
CA VAL A 165 8.69 10.23 23.19
C VAL A 165 7.32 10.42 22.55
N THR A 166 6.69 11.55 22.85
CA THR A 166 5.23 11.75 22.72
C THR A 166 4.72 11.69 21.27
N ASP A 167 5.54 12.12 20.32
CA ASP A 167 5.26 12.12 18.88
C ASP A 167 5.71 10.85 18.15
N PHE A 168 6.53 10.01 18.80
CA PHE A 168 7.03 8.76 18.20
C PHE A 168 6.07 7.58 18.40
N GLU A 169 5.29 7.56 19.48
CA GLU A 169 4.34 6.48 19.80
C GLU A 169 3.20 6.36 18.78
N HIS A 170 2.73 7.50 18.28
CA HIS A 170 1.78 7.51 17.16
C HIS A 170 2.42 7.16 15.82
N SER A 171 3.73 7.39 15.67
CA SER A 171 4.48 7.18 14.43
C SER A 171 4.79 5.69 14.18
N VAL A 172 5.15 4.91 15.21
CA VAL A 172 5.46 3.46 15.07
C VAL A 172 4.26 2.63 14.61
N GLN A 173 3.07 2.90 15.16
CA GLN A 173 1.85 2.16 14.82
C GLN A 173 1.31 2.57 13.44
N LYS A 174 1.35 3.87 13.11
CA LYS A 174 0.87 4.40 11.83
C LYS A 174 1.83 4.19 10.66
N VAL A 175 3.15 4.12 10.88
CA VAL A 175 4.14 3.72 9.86
C VAL A 175 3.94 2.25 9.46
N ASN A 176 3.66 1.37 10.42
CA ASN A 176 3.35 -0.03 10.15
C ASN A 176 2.08 -0.22 9.31
N GLU A 177 1.18 0.77 9.28
CA GLU A 177 -0.03 0.81 8.47
C GLU A 177 0.20 1.56 7.14
N ALA A 178 0.92 2.70 7.15
CA ALA A 178 1.25 3.52 5.98
C ALA A 178 2.26 2.87 5.03
N ALA A 179 3.18 2.05 5.53
CA ALA A 179 4.14 1.28 4.72
C ALA A 179 3.50 0.08 3.98
N ARG A 180 2.29 -0.35 4.36
CA ARG A 180 1.69 -1.61 3.87
C ARG A 180 0.91 -1.48 2.57
N ALA A 181 0.31 -0.34 2.28
CA ALA A 181 -0.83 -0.29 1.35
C ALA A 181 -0.62 0.53 0.06
N PRO A 182 0.06 1.70 0.05
CA PRO A 182 0.25 2.48 -1.18
C PRO A 182 1.13 1.74 -2.20
N THR A 183 2.25 1.16 -1.76
CA THR A 183 3.23 0.52 -2.64
C THR A 183 2.74 -0.85 -3.14
N THR A 184 2.08 -1.64 -2.29
CA THR A 184 1.44 -2.90 -2.68
C THR A 184 0.27 -2.66 -3.64
N ALA A 185 -0.50 -1.59 -3.42
CA ALA A 185 -1.59 -1.19 -4.32
C ALA A 185 -1.06 -0.63 -5.65
N LEU A 186 -0.03 0.23 -5.66
CA LEU A 186 0.59 0.76 -6.88
C LEU A 186 1.21 -0.35 -7.74
N ILE A 187 2.02 -1.23 -7.13
CA ILE A 187 2.61 -2.38 -7.83
C ILE A 187 1.51 -3.34 -8.33
N GLY A 188 0.44 -3.49 -7.55
CA GLY A 188 -0.73 -4.25 -7.95
C GLY A 188 -1.48 -3.64 -9.14
N ILE A 189 -1.72 -2.33 -9.13
CA ILE A 189 -2.43 -1.60 -10.20
C ILE A 189 -1.63 -1.69 -11.51
N GLU A 190 -0.34 -1.35 -11.50
CA GLU A 190 0.47 -1.34 -12.72
C GLU A 190 0.63 -2.74 -13.33
N ARG A 191 0.83 -3.76 -12.48
CA ARG A 191 0.91 -5.15 -12.93
C ARG A 191 -0.42 -5.62 -13.52
N ILE A 192 -1.53 -5.35 -12.85
CA ILE A 192 -2.86 -5.77 -13.32
C ILE A 192 -3.25 -5.00 -14.57
N GLU A 193 -2.91 -3.70 -14.66
CA GLU A 193 -3.12 -2.91 -15.87
C GLU A 193 -2.38 -3.52 -17.06
N GLY A 194 -1.12 -3.92 -16.91
CA GLY A 194 -0.36 -4.60 -17.98
C GLY A 194 -1.01 -5.92 -18.42
N LEU A 195 -1.47 -6.75 -17.47
CA LEU A 195 -2.15 -8.01 -17.77
C LEU A 195 -3.53 -7.79 -18.43
N ILE A 196 -4.25 -6.73 -18.03
CA ILE A 196 -5.50 -6.33 -18.66
C ILE A 196 -5.24 -5.82 -20.07
N ASP A 197 -4.24 -4.98 -20.27
CA ASP A 197 -3.88 -4.46 -21.59
C ASP A 197 -3.45 -5.60 -22.53
N GLU A 198 -2.68 -6.57 -22.04
CA GLU A 198 -2.36 -7.80 -22.77
C GLU A 198 -3.62 -8.62 -23.09
N GLY A 199 -4.48 -8.86 -22.11
CA GLY A 199 -5.76 -9.56 -22.31
C GLY A 199 -6.68 -8.86 -23.31
N ILE A 200 -6.74 -7.53 -23.29
CA ILE A 200 -7.49 -6.71 -24.26
C ILE A 200 -6.87 -6.80 -25.66
N CYS A 201 -5.55 -6.69 -25.76
CA CYS A 201 -4.81 -6.81 -27.03
C CYS A 201 -5.01 -8.20 -27.66
N ASN A 202 -4.91 -9.25 -26.84
CA ASN A 202 -5.10 -10.64 -27.24
C ASN A 202 -6.59 -11.02 -27.36
N ARG A 203 -7.50 -10.13 -26.93
CA ARG A 203 -8.96 -10.32 -26.90
C ARG A 203 -9.39 -11.52 -26.07
N ASP A 204 -8.62 -11.85 -25.03
CA ASP A 204 -8.89 -12.95 -24.12
C ASP A 204 -9.86 -12.50 -23.03
N ILE A 205 -11.15 -12.76 -23.28
CA ILE A 205 -12.23 -12.37 -22.36
C ILE A 205 -12.16 -13.15 -21.05
N ASP A 206 -11.78 -14.42 -21.10
CA ASP A 206 -11.72 -15.27 -19.92
C ASP A 206 -10.57 -14.82 -19.01
N ALA A 207 -9.41 -14.45 -19.58
CA ALA A 207 -8.31 -13.88 -18.83
C ALA A 207 -8.69 -12.54 -18.17
N VAL A 208 -9.29 -11.60 -18.91
CA VAL A 208 -9.71 -10.30 -18.36
C VAL A 208 -10.79 -10.47 -17.29
N THR A 209 -11.77 -11.36 -17.51
CA THR A 209 -12.84 -11.62 -16.54
C THR A 209 -12.30 -12.27 -15.27
N LYS A 210 -11.36 -13.20 -15.40
CA LYS A 210 -10.70 -13.83 -14.25
C LYS A 210 -9.96 -12.80 -13.41
N LEU A 211 -9.18 -11.92 -14.05
CA LEU A 211 -8.45 -10.85 -13.37
C LEU A 211 -9.38 -9.88 -12.63
N ASP A 212 -10.50 -9.47 -13.24
CA ASP A 212 -11.51 -8.59 -12.64
C ASP A 212 -12.10 -9.19 -11.34
N HIS A 213 -12.39 -10.48 -11.34
CA HIS A 213 -13.04 -11.16 -10.21
C HIS A 213 -12.06 -11.66 -9.13
N SER A 214 -10.75 -11.68 -9.39
CA SER A 214 -9.72 -12.12 -8.45
C SER A 214 -8.80 -10.99 -8.01
N GLU A 215 -7.66 -10.82 -8.69
CA GLU A 215 -6.55 -9.96 -8.30
C GLU A 215 -6.98 -8.48 -8.29
N TRP A 216 -7.78 -8.06 -9.28
CA TRP A 216 -8.25 -6.67 -9.37
C TRP A 216 -9.20 -6.30 -8.24
N LYS A 217 -10.09 -7.23 -7.84
CA LYS A 217 -10.98 -7.04 -6.70
C LYS A 217 -10.22 -6.84 -5.39
N LEU A 218 -9.14 -7.57 -5.18
CA LEU A 218 -8.29 -7.45 -4.00
C LEU A 218 -7.57 -6.10 -3.96
N VAL A 219 -7.09 -5.63 -5.12
CA VAL A 219 -6.49 -4.29 -5.25
C VAL A 219 -7.51 -3.20 -4.93
N LYS A 220 -8.72 -3.27 -5.48
CA LYS A 220 -9.80 -2.31 -5.16
C LYS A 220 -10.12 -2.24 -3.67
N GLN A 221 -10.18 -3.39 -2.98
CA GLN A 221 -10.38 -3.44 -1.53
C GLN A 221 -9.22 -2.77 -0.77
N THR A 222 -7.98 -3.07 -1.17
CA THR A 222 -6.77 -2.51 -0.54
C THR A 222 -6.73 -0.97 -0.66
N ILE A 223 -7.13 -0.42 -1.81
CA ILE A 223 -7.21 1.04 -2.02
C ILE A 223 -8.29 1.67 -1.12
N GLY A 224 -9.44 1.01 -1.00
CA GLY A 224 -10.53 1.47 -0.13
C GLY A 224 -10.12 1.49 1.35
N ASP A 225 -9.44 0.43 1.82
CA ASP A 225 -8.93 0.35 3.18
C ASP A 225 -7.86 1.42 3.43
N LEU A 226 -6.99 1.68 2.46
CA LEU A 226 -5.98 2.74 2.53
C LEU A 226 -6.60 4.13 2.69
N LYS A 227 -7.68 4.43 1.95
CA LYS A 227 -8.40 5.72 2.05
C LYS A 227 -8.88 5.98 3.47
N LEU A 228 -9.48 4.96 4.08
CA LEU A 228 -10.04 5.03 5.43
C LEU A 228 -8.94 5.27 6.49
N SER A 229 -7.75 4.69 6.27
CA SER A 229 -6.61 4.90 7.16
C SER A 229 -5.99 6.29 7.02
N LEU A 230 -5.91 6.82 5.79
CA LEU A 230 -5.27 8.11 5.50
C LEU A 230 -6.12 9.33 5.83
N ASP A 231 -7.47 9.23 5.78
CA ASP A 231 -8.39 10.36 6.05
C ASP A 231 -8.50 10.75 7.54
N THR A 232 -7.46 10.46 8.33
CA THR A 232 -7.37 10.90 9.72
C THR A 232 -6.66 12.27 9.82
N PRO A 233 -7.21 13.22 10.61
CA PRO A 233 -6.70 14.61 10.69
C PRO A 233 -5.21 14.73 11.03
N GLN A 234 -4.65 13.76 11.77
CA GLN A 234 -3.24 13.79 12.20
C GLN A 234 -2.25 13.29 11.13
N LEU A 235 -2.70 12.54 10.12
CA LEU A 235 -1.87 12.14 8.98
C LEU A 235 -1.83 13.23 7.90
N LYS A 236 -2.93 13.98 7.74
CA LYS A 236 -2.99 15.17 6.88
C LYS A 236 -1.94 16.23 7.21
N SER A 237 -1.53 16.35 8.47
CA SER A 237 -0.51 17.32 8.89
C SER A 237 0.94 16.82 8.82
N LEU A 238 1.17 15.52 8.60
CA LEU A 238 2.50 14.90 8.59
C LEU A 238 2.98 14.49 7.20
N LEU A 239 2.06 14.22 6.29
CA LEU A 239 2.35 13.82 4.92
C LEU A 239 1.93 14.94 3.97
N ASP A 240 2.79 15.93 3.78
CA ASP A 240 2.57 16.89 2.69
C ASP A 240 2.46 16.10 1.36
N ASN A 241 1.39 16.34 0.61
CA ASN A 241 1.08 15.74 -0.70
C ASN A 241 0.55 14.29 -0.73
N TRP A 242 0.16 13.67 0.40
CA TRP A 242 -0.46 12.33 0.33
C TRP A 242 -1.79 12.32 -0.42
N GLU A 243 -2.59 13.39 -0.28
CA GLU A 243 -3.89 13.51 -0.97
C GLU A 243 -3.66 13.45 -2.48
N SER A 244 -2.67 14.17 -3.00
CA SER A 244 -2.30 14.12 -4.43
C SER A 244 -1.82 12.72 -4.86
N ALA A 245 -1.01 12.05 -4.05
CA ALA A 245 -0.53 10.71 -4.39
C ALA A 245 -1.65 9.65 -4.34
N PHE A 246 -2.61 9.83 -3.44
CA PHE A 246 -3.78 8.97 -3.32
C PHE A 246 -4.79 9.25 -4.44
N ASP A 247 -4.99 10.52 -4.81
CA ASP A 247 -5.83 10.93 -5.95
C ASP A 247 -5.30 10.33 -7.27
N ASP A 248 -3.99 10.34 -7.47
CA ASP A 248 -3.35 9.67 -8.61
C ASP A 248 -3.62 8.16 -8.60
N LEU A 249 -3.59 7.54 -7.43
CA LEU A 249 -3.82 6.10 -7.24
C LEU A 249 -5.30 5.73 -7.49
N GLU A 250 -6.25 6.54 -7.02
CA GLU A 250 -7.67 6.41 -7.34
C GLU A 250 -7.93 6.66 -8.83
N SER A 251 -7.29 7.65 -9.43
CA SER A 251 -7.41 7.96 -10.86
C SER A 251 -6.92 6.79 -11.73
N ASN A 252 -5.75 6.24 -11.42
CA ASN A 252 -5.22 5.06 -12.11
C ASN A 252 -6.13 3.86 -11.94
N ALA A 253 -6.62 3.61 -10.71
CA ALA A 253 -7.53 2.51 -10.49
C ALA A 253 -8.86 2.66 -11.24
N PHE A 254 -9.40 3.87 -11.28
CA PHE A 254 -10.59 4.20 -12.05
C PHE A 254 -10.38 3.97 -13.55
N ASN A 255 -9.20 4.33 -14.08
CA ASN A 255 -8.87 4.11 -15.49
C ASN A 255 -8.83 2.62 -15.85
N VAL A 256 -8.24 1.78 -15.00
CA VAL A 256 -8.22 0.33 -15.18
C VAL A 256 -9.64 -0.24 -15.15
N ASP A 257 -10.47 0.17 -14.18
CA ASP A 257 -11.87 -0.28 -14.08
C ASP A 257 -12.67 0.15 -15.34
N ALA A 258 -12.46 1.37 -15.83
CA ALA A 258 -13.07 1.86 -17.06
C ALA A 258 -12.62 1.06 -18.30
N LYS A 259 -11.35 0.67 -18.39
CA LYS A 259 -10.84 -0.20 -19.48
C LYS A 259 -11.54 -1.55 -19.48
N ILE A 260 -11.63 -2.23 -18.32
CA ILE A 260 -12.32 -3.51 -18.17
C ILE A 260 -13.79 -3.40 -18.59
N VAL A 261 -14.52 -2.41 -18.05
CA VAL A 261 -15.95 -2.20 -18.34
C VAL A 261 -16.18 -1.95 -19.84
N LYS A 262 -15.31 -1.14 -20.47
CA LYS A 262 -15.42 -0.83 -21.90
C LYS A 262 -15.17 -2.07 -22.76
N PHE A 263 -14.17 -2.88 -22.40
CA PHE A 263 -13.86 -4.13 -23.10
C PHE A 263 -15.03 -5.12 -22.99
N ASN A 264 -15.53 -5.36 -21.78
CA ASN A 264 -16.66 -6.26 -21.54
C ASN A 264 -17.93 -5.83 -22.28
N ARG A 265 -18.27 -4.53 -22.27
CA ARG A 265 -19.42 -3.99 -23.02
C ARG A 265 -19.27 -4.17 -24.54
N LYS A 266 -18.06 -3.96 -25.07
CA LYS A 266 -17.79 -4.14 -26.51
C LYS A 266 -17.99 -5.60 -26.90
N ASN A 267 -17.46 -6.52 -26.09
CA ASN A 267 -17.61 -7.94 -26.32
C ASN A 267 -19.07 -8.41 -26.21
N GLU A 268 -19.81 -7.97 -25.18
CA GLU A 268 -21.24 -8.29 -25.05
C GLU A 268 -22.05 -7.84 -26.27
N LYS A 269 -21.77 -6.63 -26.78
CA LYS A 269 -22.43 -6.10 -27.96
C LYS A 269 -22.16 -6.96 -29.19
N GLU A 270 -20.92 -7.41 -29.35
CA GLU A 270 -20.52 -8.30 -30.44
C GLU A 270 -21.17 -9.67 -30.32
N GLN A 271 -21.17 -10.28 -29.14
CA GLN A 271 -21.85 -11.55 -28.87
C GLN A 271 -23.36 -11.49 -29.12
N ARG A 272 -24.00 -10.34 -28.85
CA ARG A 272 -25.41 -10.11 -29.22
C ARG A 272 -25.58 -9.99 -30.74
N LEU A 273 -24.68 -9.29 -31.42
CA LEU A 273 -24.71 -9.17 -32.88
C LEU A 273 -24.47 -10.52 -33.57
N LEU A 274 -23.59 -11.36 -33.05
CA LEU A 274 -23.36 -12.71 -33.56
C LEU A 274 -24.60 -13.60 -33.40
N ARG A 275 -25.28 -13.55 -32.25
CA ARG A 275 -26.56 -14.23 -32.05
C ARG A 275 -27.63 -13.73 -33.02
N ASN A 276 -27.72 -12.41 -33.21
CA ASN A 276 -28.65 -11.83 -34.16
C ASN A 276 -28.30 -12.18 -35.60
N LEU A 277 -27.01 -12.28 -35.94
CA LEU A 277 -26.54 -12.68 -37.27
C LEU A 277 -26.95 -14.12 -37.59
N ALA A 278 -26.79 -15.05 -36.63
CA ALA A 278 -27.25 -16.42 -36.78
C ALA A 278 -28.77 -16.49 -37.02
N ALA A 279 -29.56 -15.82 -36.17
CA ALA A 279 -31.01 -15.77 -36.33
C ALA A 279 -31.45 -15.06 -37.63
N PHE A 280 -30.71 -14.04 -38.05
CA PHE A 280 -30.96 -13.31 -39.30
C PHE A 280 -30.67 -14.17 -40.53
N ALA A 281 -29.60 -14.98 -40.50
CA ALA A 281 -29.28 -15.93 -41.55
C ALA A 281 -30.40 -16.97 -41.72
N GLU A 282 -30.85 -17.59 -40.62
CA GLU A 282 -31.97 -18.54 -40.64
C GLU A 282 -33.25 -17.90 -41.18
N TRP A 283 -33.53 -16.66 -40.78
CA TRP A 283 -34.68 -15.92 -41.26
C TRP A 283 -34.59 -15.59 -42.75
N ILE A 284 -33.41 -15.20 -43.28
CA ILE A 284 -33.21 -14.99 -44.72
C ILE A 284 -33.52 -16.26 -45.50
N ASP A 285 -33.00 -17.41 -45.07
CA ASP A 285 -33.23 -18.68 -45.75
C ASP A 285 -34.73 -19.06 -45.78
N LEU A 286 -35.51 -18.65 -44.79
CA LEU A 286 -36.98 -18.82 -44.79
C LEU A 286 -37.66 -17.87 -45.79
N VAL A 287 -37.26 -16.59 -45.81
CA VAL A 287 -37.80 -15.61 -46.75
C VAL A 287 -37.48 -16.00 -48.19
N GLU A 288 -36.27 -16.49 -48.46
CA GLU A 288 -35.87 -16.97 -49.78
C GLU A 288 -36.74 -18.16 -50.23
N LYS A 289 -37.06 -19.10 -49.33
CA LYS A 289 -38.00 -20.19 -49.60
C LYS A 289 -39.41 -19.70 -49.87
N ASP A 290 -39.91 -18.76 -49.08
CA ASP A 290 -41.23 -18.16 -49.27
C ASP A 290 -41.32 -17.42 -50.62
N LEU A 291 -40.26 -16.69 -51.00
CA LEU A 291 -40.16 -16.01 -52.29
C LEU A 291 -40.23 -17.01 -53.45
N VAL A 292 -39.38 -18.05 -53.40
CA VAL A 292 -39.40 -19.12 -54.42
C VAL A 292 -40.76 -19.81 -54.48
N HIS A 293 -41.42 -20.02 -53.34
CA HIS A 293 -42.75 -20.61 -53.31
C HIS A 293 -43.78 -19.73 -54.03
N VAL A 294 -43.84 -18.44 -53.70
CA VAL A 294 -44.75 -17.47 -54.34
C VAL A 294 -44.49 -17.35 -55.84
N GLU A 295 -43.21 -17.39 -56.26
CA GLU A 295 -42.81 -17.36 -57.67
C GLU A 295 -43.17 -18.67 -58.43
N SER A 296 -43.11 -19.82 -57.75
CA SER A 296 -43.37 -21.15 -58.35
C SER A 296 -44.84 -21.50 -58.53
N LEU A 297 -45.75 -20.79 -57.84
CA LEU A 297 -47.19 -21.02 -57.91
C LEU A 297 -47.77 -20.42 -59.20
N ALA A 298 -47.80 -21.24 -60.25
CA ALA A 298 -48.30 -20.86 -61.59
C ALA A 298 -49.79 -20.44 -61.59
N ASP A 299 -50.59 -20.95 -60.64
CA ASP A 299 -52.04 -20.81 -60.61
C ASP A 299 -52.54 -19.59 -59.80
N LEU A 300 -51.64 -18.78 -59.23
CA LEU A 300 -52.02 -17.54 -58.54
C LEU A 300 -52.42 -16.45 -59.53
N GLU A 301 -53.58 -15.84 -59.31
CA GLU A 301 -54.01 -14.64 -60.02
C GLU A 301 -52.96 -13.52 -59.84
N PRO A 302 -52.64 -12.73 -60.89
CA PRO A 302 -51.54 -11.75 -60.85
C PRO A 302 -51.62 -10.75 -59.69
N LEU A 303 -52.84 -10.34 -59.31
CA LEU A 303 -53.10 -9.42 -58.20
C LEU A 303 -52.80 -10.03 -56.83
N GLU A 304 -53.09 -11.33 -56.65
CA GLU A 304 -52.84 -12.03 -55.39
C GLU A 304 -51.34 -12.31 -55.21
N ARG A 305 -50.65 -12.67 -56.30
CA ARG A 305 -49.19 -12.81 -56.30
C ARG A 305 -48.51 -11.48 -55.92
N GLN A 306 -48.96 -10.37 -56.50
CA GLN A 306 -48.43 -9.05 -56.18
C GLN A 306 -48.67 -8.68 -54.71
N ALA A 307 -49.85 -8.98 -54.15
CA ALA A 307 -50.14 -8.73 -52.73
C ALA A 307 -49.26 -9.57 -51.78
N GLN A 308 -48.96 -10.83 -52.14
CA GLN A 308 -48.08 -11.69 -51.35
C GLN A 308 -46.61 -11.22 -51.40
N LEU A 309 -46.12 -10.82 -52.57
CA LEU A 309 -44.78 -10.22 -52.72
C LEU A 309 -44.64 -8.91 -51.95
N GLN A 310 -45.66 -8.05 -52.00
CA GLN A 310 -45.69 -6.80 -51.23
C GLN A 310 -45.62 -7.07 -49.72
N LYS A 311 -46.33 -8.10 -49.23
CA LYS A 311 -46.29 -8.50 -47.82
C LYS A 311 -44.90 -9.04 -47.41
N LEU A 312 -44.24 -9.78 -48.28
CA LEU A 312 -42.86 -10.24 -48.05
C LEU A 312 -41.89 -9.06 -48.00
N LYS A 313 -42.03 -8.09 -48.90
CA LYS A 313 -41.23 -6.86 -48.91
C LYS A 313 -41.40 -6.04 -47.63
N GLU A 314 -42.64 -5.81 -47.20
CA GLU A 314 -42.94 -5.12 -45.94
C GLU A 314 -42.38 -5.86 -44.71
N ASN A 315 -42.30 -7.19 -44.76
CA ASN A 315 -41.67 -7.98 -43.70
C ASN A 315 -40.14 -7.82 -43.71
N CYS A 316 -39.53 -7.77 -44.91
CA CYS A 316 -38.10 -7.55 -45.06
C CYS A 316 -37.69 -6.17 -44.56
N GLU A 317 -38.43 -5.12 -44.91
CA GLU A 317 -38.15 -3.74 -44.49
C GLU A 317 -38.03 -3.57 -42.96
N LYS A 318 -38.75 -4.39 -42.17
CA LYS A 318 -38.64 -4.39 -40.70
C LYS A 318 -37.25 -4.79 -40.20
N HIS A 319 -36.50 -5.56 -40.99
CA HIS A 319 -35.17 -6.08 -40.64
C HIS A 319 -34.02 -5.21 -41.18
N GLN A 320 -34.33 -4.17 -41.98
CA GLN A 320 -33.34 -3.26 -42.58
C GLN A 320 -32.36 -2.67 -41.56
N ARG A 321 -32.87 -2.27 -40.38
CA ARG A 321 -32.02 -1.70 -39.31
C ARG A 321 -31.01 -2.69 -38.76
N LEU A 322 -31.35 -3.98 -38.70
CA LEU A 322 -30.44 -5.03 -38.27
C LEU A 322 -29.44 -5.33 -39.38
N ALA A 323 -29.88 -5.45 -40.63
CA ALA A 323 -29.01 -5.66 -41.79
C ALA A 323 -27.93 -4.57 -41.89
N ASN A 324 -28.33 -3.30 -41.82
CA ASN A 324 -27.39 -2.16 -41.84
C ASN A 324 -26.40 -2.22 -40.66
N LYS A 325 -26.84 -2.66 -39.47
CA LYS A 325 -25.96 -2.81 -38.30
C LYS A 325 -24.96 -3.93 -38.49
N LEU A 326 -25.37 -5.07 -39.06
CA LEU A 326 -24.51 -6.22 -39.32
C LEU A 326 -23.45 -5.89 -40.38
N GLU A 327 -23.85 -5.20 -41.44
CA GLU A 327 -22.96 -4.81 -42.54
C GLU A 327 -21.88 -3.81 -42.11
N LEU A 328 -22.26 -2.81 -41.31
CA LEU A 328 -21.34 -1.78 -40.83
C LEU A 328 -20.47 -2.24 -39.65
N HIS A 329 -20.81 -3.37 -39.01
CA HIS A 329 -20.06 -3.86 -37.86
C HIS A 329 -18.75 -4.52 -38.29
N LYS A 330 -17.65 -4.10 -37.67
CA LYS A 330 -16.36 -4.75 -37.82
C LYS A 330 -16.26 -5.90 -36.83
N PHE A 331 -16.76 -7.07 -37.24
CA PHE A 331 -16.59 -8.32 -36.49
C PHE A 331 -15.11 -8.65 -36.32
N GLN A 332 -14.80 -9.33 -35.22
CA GLN A 332 -13.42 -9.66 -34.87
C GLN A 332 -12.83 -10.77 -35.75
N SER A 333 -13.64 -11.74 -36.18
CA SER A 333 -13.23 -12.80 -37.09
C SER A 333 -13.54 -12.41 -38.54
N GLU A 334 -12.57 -12.59 -39.42
CA GLU A 334 -12.75 -12.40 -40.87
C GLU A 334 -13.84 -13.34 -41.42
N GLN A 335 -13.95 -14.56 -40.89
CA GLN A 335 -15.03 -15.49 -41.26
C GLN A 335 -16.41 -14.93 -40.87
N GLN A 336 -16.55 -14.37 -39.67
CA GLN A 336 -17.81 -13.78 -39.21
C GLN A 336 -18.17 -12.53 -40.00
N PHE A 337 -17.17 -11.71 -40.35
CA PHE A 337 -17.36 -10.53 -41.17
C PHE A 337 -17.80 -10.89 -42.60
N THR A 338 -17.16 -11.88 -43.21
CA THR A 338 -17.51 -12.39 -44.53
C THR A 338 -18.92 -13.00 -44.50
N PHE A 339 -19.23 -13.83 -43.50
CA PHE A 339 -20.57 -14.40 -43.33
C PHE A 339 -21.63 -13.30 -43.17
N ALA A 340 -21.38 -12.28 -42.34
CA ALA A 340 -22.29 -11.14 -42.20
C ALA A 340 -22.53 -10.43 -43.54
N LYS A 341 -21.47 -10.18 -44.31
CA LYS A 341 -21.58 -9.58 -45.64
C LYS A 341 -22.41 -10.43 -46.60
N GLU A 342 -22.15 -11.73 -46.66
CA GLU A 342 -22.89 -12.67 -47.50
C GLU A 342 -24.39 -12.62 -47.18
N GLN A 343 -24.76 -12.73 -45.89
CA GLN A 343 -26.17 -12.67 -45.49
C GLN A 343 -26.80 -11.31 -45.80
N THR A 344 -26.10 -10.20 -45.56
CA THR A 344 -26.63 -8.87 -45.90
C THR A 344 -26.74 -8.64 -47.41
N SER A 345 -25.89 -9.29 -48.22
CA SER A 345 -25.99 -9.26 -49.69
C SER A 345 -27.23 -10.01 -50.15
N LYS A 346 -27.44 -11.25 -49.67
CA LYS A 346 -28.65 -12.03 -49.97
C LYS A 346 -29.92 -11.26 -49.65
N TYR A 347 -29.94 -10.59 -48.50
CA TYR A 347 -31.06 -9.76 -48.08
C TYR A 347 -31.34 -8.59 -49.04
N ARG A 348 -30.30 -7.96 -49.61
CA ARG A 348 -30.49 -6.91 -50.64
C ARG A 348 -31.02 -7.50 -51.94
N ASP A 349 -30.46 -8.64 -52.36
CA ASP A 349 -30.92 -9.33 -53.58
C ASP A 349 -32.41 -9.71 -53.48
N ILE A 350 -32.88 -10.13 -52.28
CA ILE A 350 -34.30 -10.41 -52.03
C ILE A 350 -35.17 -9.13 -52.10
N LEU A 351 -34.65 -7.98 -51.64
CA LEU A 351 -35.40 -6.71 -51.69
C LEU A 351 -35.50 -6.09 -53.09
N ASP A 352 -34.51 -6.39 -53.94
CA ASP A 352 -34.41 -5.88 -55.31
C ASP A 352 -35.19 -6.74 -56.33
N ARG A 353 -35.59 -7.97 -55.95
CA ARG A 353 -36.51 -8.85 -56.69
C ARG A 353 -37.97 -8.50 -56.41
#